data_AF-A0A7G5M0W8-F1
#
_entry.id   AF-A0A7G5M0W8-F1
#
_cell.length_a   1.000
_cell.length_b   1.000
_cell.length_c   1.000
_cell.angle_alpha   90.00
_cell.angle_beta   90.00
_cell.angle_gamma   90.00
#
_symmetry.space_group_name_H-M   'P 1'
#
loop_
_entity.id
_entity.type
_entity.pdbx_description
1 polymer ?
#
loop_
_entity_poly.entity_id
_entity_poly.type
_entity_poly.pdbx_seq_one_letter_code
_entity_poly.pdbx_strand_id
1 'polypeptide(L)'
;MSTLEWVLVIGAVVAAITVALSSTAGRLDRLHIRLATAQASLDRQLLDRSTCLRNVATSGVLDPASALVAVEAADAARAAIGQVDQEERETALSEVMRTVFGDADDVDALWASADEPQREMLGDLGDACERVQLAHRFHDDLVARTERMRRKRIVRWARLAGHAPWPYRMAFDDTPPPHLVGKERPIAGPDQESSAADVR
;
A
#
# COMPACT_ATOMS: atom_id res chain seq x y z
N MET A 1 50.77 -33.17 6.75
CA MET A 1 49.63 -32.86 7.62
C MET A 1 49.15 -34.14 8.27
N SER A 2 49.01 -34.14 9.59
CA SER A 2 48.54 -35.31 10.35
C SER A 2 47.03 -35.52 10.17
N THR A 3 46.53 -36.74 10.40
CA THR A 3 45.08 -37.03 10.35
C THR A 3 44.28 -36.14 11.31
N LEU A 4 44.88 -35.78 12.44
CA LEU A 4 44.28 -34.92 13.45
C LEU A 4 44.09 -33.48 12.95
N GLU A 5 45.06 -32.94 12.20
CA GLU A 5 44.92 -31.62 11.55
C GLU A 5 43.76 -31.61 10.56
N TRP A 6 43.61 -32.66 9.75
CA TRP A 6 42.48 -32.79 8.82
C TRP A 6 41.14 -32.86 9.53
N VAL A 7 41.04 -33.63 10.62
CA VAL A 7 39.81 -33.73 11.42
C VAL A 7 39.44 -32.36 12.00
N LEU A 8 40.41 -31.62 12.53
CA LEU A 8 40.17 -30.27 13.06
C LEU A 8 39.71 -29.29 11.98
N VAL A 9 40.36 -29.30 10.80
CA VAL A 9 39.97 -28.44 9.67
C VAL A 9 38.55 -28.78 9.19
N ILE A 10 38.23 -30.07 9.02
CA ILE A 10 36.90 -30.51 8.60
C ILE A 10 35.86 -30.11 9.65
N GLY A 11 36.14 -30.32 10.94
CA GLY A 11 35.26 -29.92 12.04
C GLY A 11 35.00 -28.41 12.04
N ALA A 12 36.03 -27.60 11.89
CA ALA A 12 35.92 -26.14 11.81
C ALA A 12 35.08 -25.69 10.60
N VAL A 13 35.27 -26.31 9.44
CA VAL A 13 34.48 -26.02 8.23
C VAL A 13 33.01 -26.37 8.42
N VAL A 14 32.70 -27.54 8.99
CA VAL A 14 31.32 -27.96 9.29
C VAL A 14 30.65 -27.02 10.29
N ALA A 15 31.36 -26.62 11.34
CA ALA A 15 30.86 -25.64 12.31
C ALA A 15 30.55 -24.29 11.64
N ALA A 16 31.45 -23.78 10.80
CA ALA A 16 31.25 -22.53 10.06
C ALA A 16 30.04 -22.60 9.11
N ILE A 17 29.87 -23.71 8.39
CA ILE A 17 28.70 -23.94 7.52
C ILE A 17 27.40 -23.95 8.34
N THR A 18 27.40 -24.61 9.49
CA THR A 18 26.22 -24.73 10.36
C THR A 18 25.77 -23.36 10.86
N VAL A 19 26.71 -22.52 11.31
CA VAL A 19 26.44 -21.14 11.73
C VAL A 19 25.96 -20.27 10.55
N ALA A 20 26.58 -20.40 9.38
CA ALA A 20 26.17 -19.68 8.18
C ALA A 20 24.74 -20.06 7.74
N LEU A 21 24.37 -21.35 7.82
CA LEU A 21 23.03 -21.84 7.52
C LEU A 21 22.01 -21.35 8.54
N SER A 22 22.31 -21.43 9.85
CA SER A 22 21.44 -20.95 10.92
C SER A 22 21.15 -19.45 10.79
N SER A 23 22.18 -18.63 10.56
CA SER A 23 22.01 -17.19 10.35
C SER A 23 21.22 -16.87 9.08
N THR A 24 21.39 -17.65 8.01
CA THR A 24 20.63 -17.49 6.76
C THR A 24 19.16 -17.86 6.95
N ALA A 25 18.88 -18.95 7.67
CA ALA A 25 17.52 -19.38 8.00
C ALA A 25 16.79 -18.31 8.81
N GLY A 26 17.42 -17.79 9.88
CA GLY A 26 16.83 -16.72 10.69
C GLY A 26 16.63 -15.40 9.93
N ARG A 27 17.48 -15.08 8.95
CA ARG A 27 17.27 -13.92 8.06
C ARG A 27 16.07 -14.12 7.13
N LEU A 28 15.90 -15.32 6.60
CA LEU A 28 14.79 -15.66 5.71
C LEU A 28 13.45 -15.63 6.47
N ASP A 29 13.41 -16.20 7.67
CA ASP A 29 12.25 -16.20 8.55
C ASP A 29 11.77 -14.77 8.88
N ARG A 30 12.70 -13.89 9.28
CA ARG A 30 12.38 -12.47 9.49
C ARG A 30 11.87 -11.77 8.24
N LEU A 31 12.33 -12.14 7.05
CA LEU A 31 11.80 -11.58 5.79
C LEU A 31 10.38 -12.07 5.52
N HIS A 32 10.08 -13.34 5.78
CA HIS A 32 8.72 -13.87 5.64
C HIS A 32 7.74 -13.22 6.60
N ILE A 33 8.11 -13.05 7.87
CA ILE A 33 7.27 -12.36 8.86
C ILE A 33 7.02 -10.91 8.41
N ARG A 34 8.07 -10.19 7.98
CA ARG A 34 7.94 -8.81 7.49
C ARG A 34 7.06 -8.71 6.25
N LEU A 35 7.18 -9.66 5.32
CA LEU A 35 6.33 -9.71 4.13
C LEU A 35 4.86 -9.95 4.50
N ALA A 36 4.59 -10.86 5.43
CA ALA A 36 3.23 -11.09 5.93
C ALA A 36 2.65 -9.86 6.63
N THR A 37 3.45 -9.15 7.43
CA THR A 37 3.05 -7.88 8.04
C THR A 37 2.78 -6.79 7.00
N ALA A 38 3.60 -6.71 5.95
CA ALA A 38 3.42 -5.74 4.87
C ALA A 38 2.15 -6.03 4.06
N GLN A 39 1.87 -7.29 3.76
CA GLN A 39 0.61 -7.71 3.13
C GLN A 39 -0.59 -7.28 3.99
N ALA A 40 -0.60 -7.60 5.28
CA ALA A 40 -1.69 -7.22 6.19
C ALA A 40 -1.84 -5.69 6.33
N SER A 41 -0.72 -4.95 6.26
CA SER A 41 -0.75 -3.49 6.24
C SER A 41 -1.37 -2.95 4.94
N LEU A 42 -1.04 -3.54 3.79
CA LEU A 42 -1.61 -3.17 2.50
C LEU A 42 -3.13 -3.42 2.48
N ASP A 43 -3.56 -4.61 2.90
CA ASP A 43 -4.98 -4.97 3.00
C ASP A 43 -5.76 -3.99 3.90
N ARG A 44 -5.15 -3.52 4.99
CA ARG A 44 -5.74 -2.50 5.86
C ARG A 44 -5.92 -1.16 5.15
N GLN A 45 -4.93 -0.71 4.37
CA GLN A 45 -5.03 0.57 3.65
C GLN A 45 -6.04 0.50 2.50
N LEU A 46 -6.16 -0.65 1.83
CA LEU A 46 -7.17 -0.87 0.79
C LEU A 46 -8.59 -0.86 1.37
N LEU A 47 -8.78 -1.50 2.51
CA LEU A 47 -10.04 -1.45 3.27
C LEU A 47 -10.40 -0.02 3.72
N ASP A 48 -9.40 0.76 4.14
CA ASP A 48 -9.57 2.16 4.55
C ASP A 48 -9.98 3.03 3.34
N ARG A 49 -9.26 2.92 2.21
CA ARG A 49 -9.57 3.64 0.96
C ARG A 49 -11.00 3.40 0.48
N SER A 50 -11.42 2.14 0.42
CA SER A 50 -12.78 1.79 0.01
C SER A 50 -13.85 2.28 1.01
N THR A 51 -13.52 2.31 2.31
CA THR A 51 -14.40 2.91 3.34
C THR A 51 -14.52 4.42 3.15
N CYS A 52 -13.42 5.13 2.93
CA CYS A 52 -13.43 6.57 2.64
C CYS A 52 -14.23 6.88 1.38
N LEU A 53 -14.07 6.10 0.30
CA LEU A 53 -14.84 6.31 -0.93
C LEU A 53 -16.34 6.15 -0.68
N ARG A 54 -16.72 5.10 0.06
CA ARG A 54 -18.12 4.87 0.43
C ARG A 54 -18.68 6.02 1.26
N ASN A 55 -17.91 6.55 2.21
CA ASN A 55 -18.31 7.71 3.01
C ASN A 55 -18.57 8.93 2.12
N VAL A 56 -17.63 9.26 1.21
CA VAL A 56 -17.80 10.34 0.22
C VAL A 56 -19.05 10.12 -0.62
N ALA A 57 -19.26 8.91 -1.14
CA ALA A 57 -20.40 8.60 -1.99
C ALA A 57 -21.76 8.69 -1.26
N THR A 58 -21.80 8.36 0.03
CA THR A 58 -23.01 8.47 0.86
C THR A 58 -23.22 9.84 1.50
N SER A 59 -22.25 10.76 1.38
CA SER A 59 -22.31 12.10 1.97
C SER A 59 -23.23 13.08 1.23
N GLY A 60 -23.66 12.72 0.02
CA GLY A 60 -24.47 13.58 -0.86
C GLY A 60 -23.67 14.59 -1.68
N VAL A 61 -22.33 14.56 -1.65
CA VAL A 61 -21.48 15.47 -2.44
C VAL A 61 -21.44 15.10 -3.93
N LEU A 62 -21.56 13.82 -4.26
CA LEU A 62 -21.58 13.33 -5.65
C LEU A 62 -22.99 13.34 -6.23
N ASP A 63 -23.09 13.41 -7.57
CA ASP A 63 -24.37 13.17 -8.23
C ASP A 63 -24.87 11.73 -7.98
N PRO A 64 -26.18 11.46 -8.04
CA PRO A 64 -26.74 10.16 -7.69
C PRO A 64 -26.20 8.98 -8.52
N ALA A 65 -25.82 9.20 -9.78
CA ALA A 65 -25.30 8.13 -10.63
C ALA A 65 -23.87 7.76 -10.23
N SER A 66 -23.00 8.76 -10.06
CA SER A 66 -21.62 8.56 -9.58
C SER A 66 -21.57 7.97 -8.17
N ALA A 67 -22.45 8.44 -7.28
CA ALA A 67 -22.56 7.92 -5.91
C ALA A 67 -22.89 6.41 -5.88
N LEU A 68 -23.85 5.97 -6.71
CA LEU A 68 -24.25 4.57 -6.76
C LEU A 68 -23.10 3.67 -7.23
N VAL A 69 -22.44 4.05 -8.32
CA VAL A 69 -21.31 3.29 -8.88
C VAL A 69 -20.12 3.26 -7.91
N ALA A 70 -19.85 4.38 -7.23
CA ALA A 70 -18.79 4.46 -6.22
C ALA A 70 -19.05 3.56 -5.00
N VAL A 71 -20.30 3.50 -4.51
CA VAL A 71 -20.67 2.59 -3.41
C VAL A 71 -20.53 1.13 -3.82
N GLU A 72 -21.01 0.77 -5.01
CA GLU A 72 -20.92 -0.61 -5.50
C GLU A 72 -19.46 -1.07 -5.64
N ALA A 73 -18.62 -0.23 -6.24
CA ALA A 73 -17.20 -0.50 -6.40
C ALA A 73 -16.48 -0.61 -5.04
N ALA A 74 -16.78 0.30 -4.11
CA ALA A 74 -16.23 0.28 -2.75
C ALA A 74 -16.61 -1.01 -2.01
N ASP A 75 -17.89 -1.40 -2.02
CA ASP A 75 -18.35 -2.61 -1.33
C ASP A 75 -17.80 -3.89 -1.99
N ALA A 76 -17.66 -3.91 -3.32
CA ALA A 76 -17.02 -5.02 -4.04
C ALA A 76 -15.53 -5.17 -3.67
N ALA A 77 -14.76 -4.07 -3.63
CA ALA A 77 -13.36 -4.09 -3.21
C ALA A 77 -13.20 -4.56 -1.76
N ARG A 78 -14.04 -4.04 -0.85
CA ARG A 78 -14.05 -4.46 0.56
C ARG A 78 -14.30 -5.96 0.74
N ALA A 79 -15.24 -6.50 -0.03
CA ALA A 79 -15.59 -7.93 0.02
C ALA A 79 -14.47 -8.84 -0.51
N ALA A 80 -13.60 -8.30 -1.38
CA ALA A 80 -12.55 -9.04 -2.05
C ALA A 80 -11.22 -9.09 -1.29
N ILE A 81 -11.07 -8.37 -0.16
CA ILE A 81 -9.85 -8.38 0.65
C ILE A 81 -9.50 -9.82 1.07
N GLY A 82 -8.29 -10.26 0.71
CA GLY A 82 -7.79 -11.61 0.97
C GLY A 82 -8.41 -12.71 0.09
N GLN A 83 -9.21 -12.35 -0.91
CA GLN A 83 -9.78 -13.26 -1.90
C GLN A 83 -8.91 -13.33 -3.17
N VAL A 84 -9.19 -14.32 -4.02
CA VAL A 84 -8.45 -14.52 -5.28
C VAL A 84 -8.71 -13.40 -6.29
N ASP A 85 -9.88 -12.77 -6.25
CA ASP A 85 -10.30 -11.70 -7.15
C ASP A 85 -9.94 -10.29 -6.62
N GLN A 86 -9.20 -10.17 -5.51
CA GLN A 86 -8.85 -8.88 -4.90
C GLN A 86 -8.25 -7.89 -5.92
N GLU A 87 -7.29 -8.33 -6.74
CA GLU A 87 -6.62 -7.48 -7.73
C GLU A 87 -7.56 -6.89 -8.78
N GLU A 88 -8.47 -7.72 -9.28
CA GLU A 88 -9.48 -7.32 -10.26
C GLU A 88 -10.42 -6.28 -9.65
N ARG A 89 -10.84 -6.50 -8.39
CA ARG A 89 -11.76 -5.61 -7.67
C ARG A 89 -11.11 -4.28 -7.30
N GLU A 90 -9.84 -4.29 -6.89
CA GLU A 90 -9.09 -3.07 -6.63
C GLU A 90 -8.80 -2.26 -7.90
N THR A 91 -8.60 -2.95 -9.04
CA THR A 91 -8.46 -2.29 -10.35
C THR A 91 -9.76 -1.63 -10.78
N ALA A 92 -10.88 -2.35 -10.67
CA ALA A 92 -12.20 -1.80 -10.97
C ALA A 92 -12.55 -0.59 -10.07
N LEU A 93 -12.19 -0.65 -8.78
CA LEU A 93 -12.33 0.48 -7.86
C LEU A 93 -11.54 1.71 -8.35
N SER A 94 -10.27 1.53 -8.71
CA SER A 94 -9.42 2.61 -9.22
C SER A 94 -9.94 3.20 -10.54
N GLU A 95 -10.52 2.38 -11.43
CA GLU A 95 -11.18 2.86 -12.66
C GLU A 95 -12.42 3.70 -12.38
N VAL A 96 -13.25 3.28 -11.42
CA VAL A 96 -14.41 4.07 -10.96
C VAL A 96 -13.94 5.39 -10.36
N MET A 97 -12.92 5.37 -9.50
CA MET A 97 -12.36 6.60 -8.92
C MET A 97 -11.80 7.53 -9.99
N ARG A 98 -11.15 7.02 -11.04
CA ARG A 98 -10.74 7.84 -12.19
C ARG A 98 -11.91 8.41 -12.97
N THR A 99 -13.01 7.67 -13.09
CA THR A 99 -14.19 8.16 -13.81
C THR A 99 -14.87 9.28 -13.02
N VAL A 100 -14.94 9.14 -11.69
CA VAL A 100 -15.61 10.11 -10.80
C VAL A 100 -14.75 11.33 -10.49
N PHE A 101 -13.42 11.17 -10.38
CA PHE A 101 -12.51 12.21 -9.91
C PHE A 101 -11.36 12.51 -10.89
N GLY A 102 -11.47 12.07 -12.15
CA GLY A 102 -10.40 12.21 -13.14
C GLY A 102 -10.29 13.58 -13.78
N ASP A 103 -11.37 14.37 -13.76
CA ASP A 103 -11.40 15.74 -14.29
C ASP A 103 -11.08 16.75 -13.18
N ALA A 104 -10.09 17.62 -13.42
CA ALA A 104 -9.67 18.65 -12.48
C ALA A 104 -10.79 19.63 -12.16
N ASP A 105 -11.51 20.08 -13.18
CA ASP A 105 -12.53 21.12 -13.07
C ASP A 105 -13.74 20.59 -12.28
N ASP A 106 -14.11 19.33 -12.50
CA ASP A 106 -15.19 18.67 -11.76
C ASP A 106 -14.83 18.49 -10.29
N VAL A 107 -13.60 18.06 -9.98
CA VAL A 107 -13.16 17.92 -8.60
C VAL A 107 -13.07 19.28 -7.92
N ASP A 108 -12.61 20.32 -8.60
CA ASP A 108 -12.57 21.69 -8.04
C ASP A 108 -13.97 22.24 -7.76
N ALA A 109 -14.93 22.01 -8.65
CA ALA A 109 -16.33 22.33 -8.42
C ALA A 109 -16.90 21.55 -7.22
N LEU A 110 -16.54 20.26 -7.09
CA LEU A 110 -16.95 19.40 -5.98
C LEU A 110 -16.51 20.00 -4.64
N TRP A 111 -15.23 20.35 -4.50
CA TRP A 111 -14.68 20.94 -3.27
C TRP A 111 -15.27 22.31 -2.95
N ALA A 112 -15.56 23.12 -3.98
CA ALA A 112 -16.18 24.44 -3.80
C ALA A 112 -17.65 24.33 -3.34
N SER A 113 -18.36 23.29 -3.78
CA SER A 113 -19.76 23.04 -3.42
C SER A 113 -19.94 22.27 -2.10
N ALA A 114 -18.89 21.60 -1.63
CA ALA A 114 -18.92 20.76 -0.44
C ALA A 114 -19.02 21.58 0.87
N ASP A 115 -19.76 21.06 1.84
CA ASP A 115 -19.73 21.55 3.22
C ASP A 115 -18.46 21.10 3.96
N GLU A 116 -18.19 21.67 5.14
CA GLU A 116 -16.99 21.33 5.93
C GLU A 116 -16.81 19.81 6.18
N PRO A 117 -17.85 19.04 6.59
CA PRO A 117 -17.70 17.60 6.79
C PRO A 117 -17.43 16.84 5.48
N GLN A 118 -17.97 17.31 4.36
CA GLN A 118 -17.78 16.69 3.05
C GLN A 118 -16.35 16.94 2.55
N ARG A 119 -15.79 18.13 2.79
CA ARG A 119 -14.38 18.45 2.52
C ARG A 119 -13.43 17.57 3.32
N GLU A 120 -13.72 17.32 4.59
CA GLU A 120 -12.94 16.40 5.41
C GLU A 120 -12.93 14.98 4.82
N MET A 121 -14.10 14.46 4.43
CA MET A 121 -14.21 13.13 3.79
C MET A 121 -13.45 13.03 2.47
N LEU A 122 -13.46 14.10 1.65
CA LEU A 122 -12.68 14.15 0.41
C LEU A 122 -11.17 14.15 0.68
N GLY A 123 -10.74 14.90 1.70
CA GLY A 123 -9.34 14.91 2.14
C GLY A 123 -8.90 13.53 2.64
N ASP A 124 -9.70 12.89 3.49
CA ASP A 124 -9.45 11.55 4.01
C ASP A 124 -9.33 10.51 2.89
N LEU A 125 -10.16 10.61 1.84
CA LEU A 125 -10.08 9.76 0.67
C LEU A 125 -8.77 9.96 -0.10
N GLY A 126 -8.36 11.21 -0.31
CA GLY A 126 -7.07 11.55 -0.92
C GLY A 126 -5.90 10.95 -0.13
N ASP A 127 -5.88 11.17 1.17
CA ASP A 127 -4.84 10.65 2.06
C ASP A 127 -4.82 9.11 2.09
N ALA A 128 -5.99 8.46 2.05
CA ALA A 128 -6.07 7.00 1.97
C ALA A 128 -5.44 6.47 0.67
N CYS A 129 -5.62 7.15 -0.46
CA CYS A 129 -4.99 6.77 -1.73
C CYS A 129 -3.47 6.90 -1.68
N GLU A 130 -2.94 7.94 -1.02
CA GLU A 130 -1.49 8.07 -0.80
C GLU A 130 -0.94 6.93 0.08
N ARG A 131 -1.65 6.61 1.17
CA ARG A 131 -1.26 5.51 2.08
C ARG A 131 -1.24 4.16 1.38
N VAL A 132 -2.20 3.89 0.48
CA VAL A 132 -2.23 2.67 -0.34
C VAL A 132 -0.97 2.57 -1.21
N GLN A 133 -0.62 3.61 -1.97
CA GLN A 133 0.58 3.59 -2.81
C GLN A 133 1.87 3.37 -2.01
N LEU A 134 1.95 3.99 -0.83
CA LEU A 134 3.13 3.81 0.03
C LEU A 134 3.20 2.37 0.56
N ALA A 135 2.08 1.80 1.00
CA ALA A 135 1.99 0.44 1.48
C ALA A 135 2.31 -0.57 0.37
N HIS A 136 1.80 -0.34 -0.84
CA HIS A 136 2.03 -1.18 -2.00
C HIS A 136 3.50 -1.19 -2.41
N ARG A 137 4.12 0.00 -2.52
CA ARG A 137 5.57 0.12 -2.78
C ARG A 137 6.41 -0.59 -1.73
N PHE A 138 6.04 -0.47 -0.45
CA PHE A 138 6.75 -1.15 0.63
C PHE A 138 6.63 -2.67 0.56
N HIS A 139 5.44 -3.18 0.22
CA HIS A 139 5.20 -4.61 -0.02
C HIS A 139 6.06 -5.13 -1.17
N ASP A 140 6.06 -4.44 -2.31
CA ASP A 140 6.86 -4.80 -3.48
C ASP A 140 8.37 -4.85 -3.20
N ASP A 141 8.86 -3.89 -2.42
CA ASP A 141 10.23 -3.87 -1.95
C ASP A 141 10.59 -5.11 -1.12
N LEU A 142 9.68 -5.53 -0.24
CA LEU A 142 9.85 -6.73 0.59
C LEU A 142 9.72 -8.01 -0.21
N VAL A 143 8.81 -8.07 -1.19
CA VAL A 143 8.72 -9.16 -2.17
C VAL A 143 10.08 -9.31 -2.87
N ALA A 144 10.60 -8.23 -3.47
CA ALA A 144 11.86 -8.25 -4.20
C ALA A 144 13.06 -8.64 -3.30
N ARG A 145 13.11 -8.16 -2.05
CA ARG A 145 14.13 -8.57 -1.06
C ARG A 145 14.04 -10.06 -0.74
N THR A 146 12.82 -10.57 -0.58
CA THR A 146 12.57 -11.98 -0.27
C THR A 146 12.92 -12.89 -1.45
N GLU A 147 12.54 -12.51 -2.68
CA GLU A 147 12.92 -13.21 -3.90
C GLU A 147 14.44 -13.28 -4.07
N ARG A 148 15.15 -12.15 -3.90
CA ARG A 148 16.62 -12.12 -3.96
C ARG A 148 17.25 -13.05 -2.92
N MET A 149 16.68 -13.13 -1.72
CA MET A 149 17.17 -14.05 -0.69
C MET A 149 16.91 -15.52 -1.08
N ARG A 150 15.69 -15.85 -1.51
CA ARG A 150 15.30 -17.22 -1.90
C ARG A 150 16.04 -17.76 -3.12
N ARG A 151 16.51 -16.88 -4.02
CA ARG A 151 17.31 -17.27 -5.19
C ARG A 151 18.75 -17.69 -4.84
N LYS A 152 19.27 -17.40 -3.64
CA LYS A 152 20.64 -17.77 -3.26
C LYS A 152 20.82 -19.30 -3.25
N ARG A 153 21.94 -19.77 -3.82
CA ARG A 153 22.25 -21.22 -3.93
C ARG A 153 22.21 -21.94 -2.58
N ILE A 154 22.79 -21.34 -1.54
CA ILE A 154 22.80 -21.90 -0.19
C ILE A 154 21.38 -22.13 0.37
N VAL A 155 20.44 -21.20 0.12
CA VAL A 155 19.04 -21.30 0.57
C VAL A 155 18.31 -22.43 -0.16
N ARG A 156 18.53 -22.55 -1.47
CA ARG A 156 17.94 -23.61 -2.30
C ARG A 156 18.48 -24.99 -1.96
N TRP A 157 19.79 -25.11 -1.79
CA TRP A 157 20.45 -26.38 -1.49
C TRP A 157 20.09 -26.88 -0.09
N ALA A 158 20.06 -25.98 0.89
CA ALA A 158 19.66 -26.32 2.26
C ALA A 158 18.14 -26.34 2.47
N ARG A 159 17.32 -26.16 1.41
CA ARG A 159 15.84 -26.15 1.46
C ARG A 159 15.26 -25.26 2.57
N LEU A 160 15.94 -24.16 2.90
CA LEU A 160 15.60 -23.31 4.06
C LEU A 160 14.27 -22.58 3.92
N ALA A 161 13.75 -22.43 2.70
CA ALA A 161 12.46 -21.80 2.45
C ALA A 161 11.25 -22.70 2.78
N GLY A 162 11.46 -24.00 3.01
CA GLY A 162 10.40 -24.95 3.33
C GLY A 162 9.24 -24.94 2.32
N HIS A 163 8.01 -24.91 2.83
CA HIS A 163 6.76 -24.91 2.07
C HIS A 163 6.16 -23.50 1.86
N ALA A 164 6.91 -22.43 2.19
CA ALA A 164 6.39 -21.09 2.00
C ALA A 164 6.13 -20.80 0.50
N PRO A 165 4.93 -20.27 0.15
CA PRO A 165 4.60 -19.94 -1.23
C PRO A 165 5.59 -18.93 -1.81
N TRP A 166 5.69 -18.87 -3.14
CA TRP A 166 6.57 -17.87 -3.78
C TRP A 166 6.04 -16.46 -3.50
N PRO A 167 6.90 -15.49 -3.07
CA PRO A 167 6.51 -14.09 -2.94
C PRO A 167 5.87 -13.60 -4.23
N TYR A 168 4.69 -13.01 -4.11
CA TYR A 168 3.89 -12.54 -5.22
C TYR A 168 3.65 -11.05 -5.06
N ARG A 169 3.71 -10.31 -6.17
CA ARG A 169 3.43 -8.88 -6.22
C ARG A 169 1.98 -8.71 -6.60
N MET A 170 1.27 -7.86 -5.85
CA MET A 170 -0.12 -7.59 -6.15
C MET A 170 -0.19 -6.69 -7.39
N ALA A 171 -0.92 -7.09 -8.43
CA ALA A 171 -1.02 -6.34 -9.67
C ALA A 171 -2.33 -5.56 -9.71
N PHE A 172 -2.31 -4.31 -9.28
CA PHE A 172 -3.45 -3.39 -9.41
C PHE A 172 -2.94 -1.97 -9.63
N ASP A 173 -3.82 -1.12 -10.15
CA ASP A 173 -3.51 0.29 -10.33
C ASP A 173 -3.81 1.07 -9.04
N ASP A 174 -2.78 1.66 -8.46
CA ASP A 174 -2.85 2.47 -7.24
C ASP A 174 -2.64 3.97 -7.50
N THR A 175 -2.63 4.40 -8.77
CA THR A 175 -2.48 5.81 -9.13
C THR A 175 -3.67 6.62 -8.60
N PRO A 176 -3.44 7.60 -7.70
CA PRO A 176 -4.50 8.41 -7.15
C PRO A 176 -4.97 9.38 -8.23
N PRO A 177 -6.27 9.72 -8.28
CA PRO A 177 -6.70 10.84 -9.10
C PRO A 177 -5.97 12.11 -8.61
N PRO A 178 -5.22 12.82 -9.47
CA PRO A 178 -4.27 13.85 -9.04
C PRO A 178 -4.93 15.00 -8.27
N HIS A 179 -6.20 15.28 -8.56
CA HIS A 179 -6.95 16.41 -7.98
C HIS A 179 -7.59 16.09 -6.62
N LEU A 180 -7.55 14.84 -6.17
CA LEU A 180 -8.15 14.36 -4.91
C LEU A 180 -7.21 14.55 -3.71
N VAL A 181 -5.91 14.70 -3.94
CA VAL A 181 -4.90 14.80 -2.88
C VAL A 181 -4.90 16.22 -2.31
N GLY A 182 -5.34 16.37 -1.05
CA GLY A 182 -5.57 17.67 -0.40
C GLY A 182 -4.31 18.53 -0.20
N LYS A 183 -3.10 17.97 -0.34
CA LYS A 183 -1.84 18.67 -0.05
C LYS A 183 -1.53 19.85 -1.00
N GLU A 184 -2.26 19.97 -2.11
CA GLU A 184 -2.12 21.06 -3.08
C GLU A 184 -3.27 22.10 -3.04
N ARG A 185 -4.30 21.92 -2.20
CA ARG A 185 -5.42 22.87 -2.14
C ARG A 185 -5.16 23.98 -1.12
N PRO A 186 -5.29 25.27 -1.50
CA PRO A 186 -5.17 26.36 -0.55
C PRO A 186 -6.22 26.18 0.55
N ILE A 187 -5.78 26.17 1.80
CA ILE A 187 -6.67 26.44 2.93
C ILE A 187 -7.25 27.82 2.61
N ALA A 188 -8.55 27.90 2.36
CA ALA A 188 -9.26 29.16 2.31
C ALA A 188 -9.20 29.77 3.72
N GLY A 189 -8.09 30.43 4.03
CA GLY A 189 -7.97 31.27 5.20
C GLY A 189 -8.81 32.52 4.94
N PRO A 190 -9.67 32.94 5.89
CA PRO A 190 -10.41 34.18 5.73
C PRO A 190 -9.44 35.35 5.60
N ASP A 191 -9.63 36.11 4.53
CA ASP A 191 -9.28 37.51 4.32
C ASP A 191 -8.38 38.14 5.40
N GLN A 192 -7.06 38.14 5.15
CA GLN A 192 -6.15 39.13 5.74
C GLN A 192 -5.73 40.16 4.68
N GLU A 193 -6.70 40.67 3.92
CA GLU A 193 -6.61 42.00 3.32
C GLU A 193 -7.23 43.00 4.29
N SER A 194 -6.43 43.54 5.22
CA SER A 194 -6.59 44.89 5.81
C SER A 194 -5.76 45.03 7.09
N SER A 195 -4.43 45.16 6.96
CA SER A 195 -3.61 45.85 7.98
C SER A 195 -2.29 46.34 7.36
N ALA A 196 -2.40 47.07 6.26
CA ALA A 196 -1.26 47.76 5.63
C ALA A 196 -1.47 49.27 5.51
N ALA A 197 -2.41 49.84 6.28
CA ALA A 197 -2.65 51.28 6.29
C ALA A 197 -3.15 51.73 7.67
N ASP A 198 -2.23 51.86 8.63
CA ASP A 198 -2.02 53.09 9.41
C ASP A 198 -0.90 52.88 10.43
N VAL A 199 -0.25 53.97 10.83
CA VAL A 199 0.90 54.06 11.78
C VAL A 199 2.28 53.80 11.17
N ARG A 200 2.77 54.80 10.43
CA ARG A 200 3.93 55.61 10.83
C ARG A 200 4.19 56.78 9.90
#